data_AF-A0A3C1PDP4-F1
#
_entry.id   AF-A0A3C1PDP4-F1
#
_cell.length_a   1.000
_cell.length_b   1.000
_cell.length_c   1.000
_cell.angle_alpha   90.00
_cell.angle_beta   90.00
_cell.angle_gamma   90.00
#
_symmetry.space_group_name_H-M   'P 1'
#
loop_
_entity.id
_entity.type
_entity.pdbx_description
1 polymer ?
#
loop_
_entity_poly.entity_id
_entity_poly.type
_entity_poly.pdbx_seq_one_letter_code
_entity_poly.pdbx_strand_id
1 'polypeptide(L)'
;MADKSKKSGRYDAIIAEIFRQHYQEGITNFEFSRSEFTEVAQSLNIPSPKNLGDVLYSYRFRRKFPTVISDTAPDGLEWVIELAGQAVYRFKLSPINRITPNPNLICIKIPDSTPEIISKYALTDEQALLAKVRYNRLIDIFLGITTYSLQNHLRTTVPNIGQIEIDEIYVGVNQNGAQYVIPVQAKGGSDQLGVVQTKQDISCCITKFPDLICRPVSTQFMQDNVIAMFELTLEDEQIRIVKEKHYQLVLSKDILREDLEQYKIWE
;
A
#
# COMPACT_ATOMS: atom_id res chain seq x y z
N MET A 1 5.97 9.13 -26.40
CA MET A 1 5.20 10.03 -25.52
C MET A 1 3.74 10.21 -25.96
N ALA A 2 3.41 10.26 -27.26
CA ALA A 2 2.04 10.44 -27.76
C ALA A 2 1.03 9.31 -27.44
N ASP A 3 1.47 8.07 -27.24
CA ASP A 3 0.56 6.93 -26.94
C ASP A 3 0.09 6.91 -25.47
N LYS A 4 0.91 7.42 -24.53
CA LYS A 4 0.54 7.51 -23.11
C LYS A 4 -0.53 8.57 -22.86
N SER A 5 -0.44 9.76 -23.49
CA SER A 5 -1.43 10.82 -23.27
C SER A 5 -2.81 10.47 -23.85
N LYS A 6 -2.86 9.78 -25.00
CA LYS A 6 -4.12 9.28 -25.60
C LYS A 6 -4.78 8.19 -24.74
N LYS A 7 -4.01 7.27 -24.13
CA LYS A 7 -4.54 6.28 -23.18
C LYS A 7 -5.06 6.95 -21.89
N SER A 8 -4.32 7.94 -21.40
CA SER A 8 -4.69 8.77 -20.25
C SER A 8 -6.09 9.38 -20.39
N GLY A 9 -6.35 10.04 -21.53
CA GLY A 9 -7.64 10.71 -21.77
C GLY A 9 -8.84 9.76 -21.92
N ARG A 10 -8.62 8.53 -22.41
CA ARG A 10 -9.68 7.51 -22.52
C ARG A 10 -10.17 7.04 -21.16
N TYR A 11 -9.23 6.75 -20.25
CA TYR A 11 -9.57 6.30 -18.91
C TYR A 11 -10.27 7.39 -18.11
N ASP A 12 -9.84 8.64 -18.27
CA ASP A 12 -10.49 9.79 -17.63
C ASP A 12 -11.93 9.96 -18.12
N ALA A 13 -12.16 9.85 -19.43
CA ALA A 13 -13.49 9.99 -20.00
C ALA A 13 -14.45 8.91 -19.48
N ILE A 14 -14.00 7.66 -19.41
CA ILE A 14 -14.83 6.55 -18.93
C ILE A 14 -15.14 6.70 -17.44
N ILE A 15 -14.13 6.94 -16.59
CA ILE A 15 -14.37 7.04 -15.15
C ILE A 15 -15.21 8.27 -14.79
N ALA A 16 -15.02 9.39 -15.50
CA ALA A 16 -15.83 10.59 -15.33
C ALA A 16 -17.28 10.36 -15.70
N GLU A 17 -17.53 9.62 -16.77
CA GLU A 17 -18.90 9.29 -17.20
C GLU A 17 -19.58 8.32 -16.23
N ILE A 18 -18.89 7.27 -15.76
CA ILE A 18 -19.40 6.40 -14.69
C ILE A 18 -19.75 7.25 -13.46
N PHE A 19 -18.84 8.13 -13.03
CA PHE A 19 -19.09 8.99 -11.88
C PHE A 19 -20.32 9.88 -12.10
N ARG A 20 -20.46 10.50 -13.27
CA ARG A 20 -21.62 11.35 -13.61
C ARG A 20 -22.94 10.59 -13.58
N GLN A 21 -22.97 9.33 -13.99
CA GLN A 21 -24.20 8.52 -14.03
C GLN A 21 -24.76 8.21 -12.63
N HIS A 22 -23.88 8.10 -11.62
CA HIS A 22 -24.26 7.75 -10.26
C HIS A 22 -24.23 8.91 -9.27
N TYR A 23 -23.39 9.92 -9.53
CA TYR A 23 -23.20 11.02 -8.60
C TYR A 23 -24.43 11.91 -8.49
N GLN A 24 -24.80 12.21 -7.25
CA GLN A 24 -25.80 13.21 -6.88
C GLN A 24 -25.20 14.08 -5.77
N GLU A 25 -25.54 15.36 -5.76
CA GLU A 25 -25.01 16.27 -4.76
C GLU A 25 -25.37 15.80 -3.33
N GLY A 26 -24.35 15.76 -2.45
CA GLY A 26 -24.51 15.35 -1.06
C GLY A 26 -24.32 13.85 -0.78
N ILE A 27 -24.18 13.00 -1.80
CA ILE A 27 -23.86 11.58 -1.54
C ILE A 27 -22.41 11.42 -1.10
N THR A 28 -22.17 10.49 -0.18
CA THR A 28 -20.83 10.19 0.34
C THR A 28 -20.23 8.93 -0.26
N ASN A 29 -21.04 8.10 -0.92
CA ASN A 29 -20.60 6.90 -1.59
C ASN A 29 -21.66 6.39 -2.59
N PHE A 30 -21.22 5.62 -3.58
CA PHE A 30 -22.08 4.83 -4.47
C PHE A 30 -21.31 3.63 -5.03
N GLU A 31 -22.06 2.61 -5.44
CA GLU A 31 -21.50 1.38 -6.01
C GLU A 31 -21.73 1.32 -7.52
N PHE A 32 -20.79 0.71 -8.22
CA PHE A 32 -20.85 0.48 -9.66
C PHE A 32 -20.17 -0.83 -10.00
N SER A 33 -20.62 -1.45 -11.09
CA SER A 33 -20.13 -2.75 -11.54
C SER A 33 -18.97 -2.61 -12.52
N ARG A 34 -18.18 -3.69 -12.66
CA ARG A 34 -17.10 -3.75 -13.65
C ARG A 34 -17.62 -3.66 -15.09
N SER A 35 -18.84 -4.11 -15.38
CA SER A 35 -19.38 -4.13 -16.74
C SER A 35 -19.64 -2.71 -17.27
N GLU A 36 -19.95 -1.76 -16.38
CA GLU A 36 -20.20 -0.37 -16.73
C GLU A 36 -19.04 0.30 -17.45
N PHE A 37 -17.78 -0.10 -17.19
CA PHE A 37 -16.66 0.40 -17.99
C PHE A 37 -16.79 0.08 -19.48
N THR A 38 -17.30 -1.12 -19.81
CA THR A 38 -17.49 -1.54 -21.20
C THR A 38 -18.70 -0.84 -21.80
N GLU A 39 -19.79 -0.74 -21.04
CA GLU A 39 -21.03 -0.07 -21.45
C GLU A 39 -20.78 1.42 -21.74
N VAL A 40 -20.05 2.11 -20.85
CA VAL A 40 -19.66 3.51 -21.00
C VAL A 40 -18.65 3.70 -22.13
N ALA A 41 -17.67 2.81 -22.29
CA ALA A 41 -16.75 2.90 -23.42
C ALA A 41 -17.51 2.82 -24.76
N GLN A 42 -18.51 1.93 -24.84
CA GLN A 42 -19.36 1.80 -26.02
C GLN A 42 -20.24 3.04 -26.24
N SER A 43 -20.86 3.60 -25.19
CA SER A 43 -21.70 4.79 -25.30
C SER A 43 -20.90 6.02 -25.75
N LEU A 44 -19.65 6.14 -25.31
CA LEU A 44 -18.72 7.20 -25.71
C LEU A 44 -18.05 6.95 -27.07
N ASN A 45 -18.31 5.81 -27.72
CA ASN A 45 -17.67 5.35 -28.95
C ASN A 45 -16.12 5.32 -28.84
N ILE A 46 -15.61 4.94 -27.66
CA ILE A 46 -14.19 4.80 -27.36
C ILE A 46 -13.85 3.31 -27.34
N PRO A 47 -12.68 2.89 -27.89
CA PRO A 47 -12.24 1.50 -27.77
C PRO A 47 -12.15 1.08 -26.31
N SER A 48 -12.85 -0.01 -25.95
CA SER A 48 -12.83 -0.54 -24.58
C SER A 48 -11.39 -0.84 -24.14
N PRO A 49 -11.00 -0.46 -22.90
CA PRO A 49 -9.69 -0.78 -22.37
C PRO A 49 -9.47 -2.30 -22.42
N LYS A 50 -8.38 -2.73 -23.05
CA LYS A 50 -8.03 -4.16 -23.13
C LYS A 50 -7.85 -4.79 -21.73
N ASN A 51 -7.58 -3.97 -20.72
CA ASN A 51 -7.34 -4.41 -19.36
C ASN A 51 -8.04 -3.47 -18.36
N LEU A 52 -9.33 -3.70 -18.12
CA LEU A 52 -10.15 -2.91 -17.18
C LEU A 52 -9.56 -2.88 -15.75
N GLY A 53 -8.87 -3.95 -15.35
CA GLY A 53 -8.16 -4.00 -14.07
C GLY A 53 -7.09 -2.92 -13.94
N ASP A 54 -6.37 -2.60 -15.02
CA ASP A 54 -5.31 -1.59 -15.01
C ASP A 54 -5.88 -0.17 -14.84
N VAL A 55 -7.11 0.09 -15.30
CA VAL A 55 -7.77 1.38 -15.14
C VAL A 55 -8.04 1.66 -13.66
N LEU A 56 -8.71 0.73 -13.00
CA LEU A 56 -9.02 0.81 -11.57
C LEU A 56 -7.76 0.82 -10.73
N TYR A 57 -6.78 -0.03 -11.04
CA TYR A 57 -5.49 -0.03 -10.38
C TYR A 57 -4.81 1.34 -10.50
N SER A 58 -4.86 1.98 -11.68
CA SER A 58 -4.25 3.29 -11.86
C SER A 58 -4.87 4.36 -10.97
N TYR A 59 -6.20 4.45 -10.86
CA TYR A 59 -6.86 5.46 -10.00
C TYR A 59 -6.79 5.13 -8.51
N ARG A 60 -6.70 3.85 -8.13
CA ARG A 60 -6.56 3.45 -6.73
C ARG A 60 -5.18 3.76 -6.15
N PHE A 61 -4.13 3.79 -6.98
CA PHE A 61 -2.74 3.81 -6.47
C PHE A 61 -1.83 4.89 -7.06
N ARG A 62 -2.06 5.34 -8.29
CA ARG A 62 -1.07 6.16 -9.02
C ARG A 62 -1.61 7.46 -9.59
N ARG A 63 -2.89 7.51 -9.91
CA ARG A 63 -3.48 8.55 -10.73
C ARG A 63 -4.54 9.33 -9.96
N LYS A 64 -4.42 10.65 -9.98
CA LYS A 64 -5.49 11.54 -9.50
C LYS A 64 -6.73 11.39 -10.38
N PHE A 65 -7.90 11.50 -9.78
CA PHE A 65 -9.14 11.59 -10.53
C PHE A 65 -9.17 12.86 -11.41
N PRO A 66 -9.91 12.83 -12.54
CA PRO A 66 -10.18 14.03 -13.32
C PRO A 66 -10.87 15.11 -12.47
N THR A 67 -10.68 16.38 -12.83
CA THR A 67 -11.21 17.54 -12.07
C THR A 67 -12.72 17.47 -11.87
N VAL A 68 -13.47 16.98 -12.87
CA VAL A 68 -14.92 16.76 -12.77
C VAL A 68 -15.36 15.85 -11.62
N ILE A 69 -14.47 14.98 -11.13
CA ILE A 69 -14.69 14.15 -9.95
C ILE A 69 -14.08 14.83 -8.73
N SER A 70 -12.81 15.23 -8.78
CA SER A 70 -12.11 15.76 -7.59
C SER A 70 -12.75 17.04 -7.04
N ASP A 71 -13.30 17.90 -7.91
CA ASP A 71 -13.88 19.19 -7.52
C ASP A 71 -15.25 19.03 -6.86
N THR A 72 -15.84 17.82 -6.89
CA THR A 72 -17.08 17.50 -6.17
C THR A 72 -16.84 17.06 -4.73
N ALA A 73 -15.58 16.78 -4.35
CA ALA A 73 -15.24 16.41 -2.98
C ALA A 73 -15.22 17.66 -2.07
N PRO A 74 -15.88 17.61 -0.90
CA PRO A 74 -15.78 18.68 0.10
C PRO A 74 -14.35 18.88 0.63
N ASP A 75 -14.09 20.05 1.21
CA ASP A 75 -12.79 20.37 1.81
C ASP A 75 -12.34 19.30 2.84
N GLY A 76 -11.10 18.84 2.69
CA GLY A 76 -10.50 17.82 3.54
C GLY A 76 -10.87 16.37 3.18
N LEU A 77 -11.73 16.15 2.18
CA LEU A 77 -12.10 14.84 1.66
C LEU A 77 -11.57 14.63 0.24
N GLU A 78 -11.35 13.38 -0.14
CA GLU A 78 -11.11 12.96 -1.52
C GLU A 78 -11.95 11.74 -1.87
N TRP A 79 -12.31 11.62 -3.15
CA TRP A 79 -12.91 10.40 -3.67
C TRP A 79 -11.86 9.30 -3.76
N VAL A 80 -12.20 8.12 -3.27
CA VAL A 80 -11.41 6.89 -3.43
C VAL A 80 -12.30 5.80 -4.03
N ILE A 81 -11.67 4.82 -4.69
CA ILE A 81 -12.36 3.61 -5.14
C ILE A 81 -11.96 2.44 -4.23
N GLU A 82 -12.94 1.90 -3.51
CA GLU A 82 -12.84 0.70 -2.70
C GLU A 82 -13.41 -0.51 -3.46
N LEU A 83 -13.00 -1.71 -3.07
CA LEU A 83 -13.66 -2.93 -3.53
C LEU A 83 -14.91 -3.16 -2.68
N ALA A 84 -16.01 -3.57 -3.31
CA ALA A 84 -17.29 -3.79 -2.65
C ALA A 84 -17.92 -5.14 -3.03
N GLY A 85 -17.09 -6.11 -3.41
CA GLY A 85 -17.53 -7.45 -3.81
C GLY A 85 -16.92 -7.93 -5.12
N GLN A 86 -17.43 -9.04 -5.63
CA GLN A 86 -16.94 -9.63 -6.88
C GLN A 86 -17.33 -8.75 -8.07
N ALA A 87 -16.34 -8.10 -8.69
CA ALA A 87 -16.55 -7.20 -9.82
C ALA A 87 -17.47 -5.99 -9.51
N VAL A 88 -17.55 -5.61 -8.23
CA VAL A 88 -18.27 -4.42 -7.75
C VAL A 88 -17.28 -3.51 -7.03
N TYR A 89 -17.40 -2.21 -7.31
CA TYR A 89 -16.54 -1.17 -6.78
C TYR A 89 -17.38 -0.09 -6.15
N ARG A 90 -16.80 0.64 -5.20
CA ARG A 90 -17.46 1.74 -4.52
C ARG A 90 -16.64 3.00 -4.62
N PHE A 91 -17.23 4.06 -5.17
CA PHE A 91 -16.74 5.41 -4.92
C PHE A 91 -17.13 5.81 -3.51
N LYS A 92 -16.19 6.33 -2.74
CA LYS A 92 -16.43 6.79 -1.37
C LYS A 92 -15.62 8.04 -1.07
N LEU A 93 -16.25 9.01 -0.41
CA LEU A 93 -15.54 10.13 0.20
C LEU A 93 -14.76 9.62 1.41
N SER A 94 -13.45 9.83 1.39
CA SER A 94 -12.56 9.51 2.49
C SER A 94 -11.82 10.77 2.92
N PRO A 95 -11.51 10.95 4.21
CA PRO A 95 -10.54 11.94 4.63
C PRO A 95 -9.24 11.78 3.84
N ILE A 96 -8.66 12.90 3.42
CA ILE A 96 -7.34 12.91 2.80
C ILE A 96 -6.34 12.48 3.88
N ASN A 97 -5.95 11.21 3.85
CA ASN A 97 -5.06 10.61 4.84
C ASN A 97 -3.90 9.97 4.11
N ARG A 98 -2.88 10.78 3.80
CA ARG A 98 -1.67 10.31 3.12
C ARG A 98 -0.62 9.97 4.16
N ILE A 99 -0.16 8.73 4.14
CA ILE A 99 0.97 8.29 4.96
C ILE A 99 2.22 8.56 4.14
N THR A 100 3.05 9.50 4.61
CA THR A 100 4.32 9.87 3.99
C THR A 100 5.43 9.81 5.03
N PRO A 101 6.65 9.37 4.65
CA PRO A 101 7.80 9.36 5.55
C PRO A 101 8.08 10.73 6.12
N ASN A 102 8.26 10.80 7.44
CA ASN A 102 8.63 12.03 8.13
C ASN A 102 10.13 12.30 7.95
N PRO A 103 10.54 13.34 7.19
CA PRO A 103 11.95 13.59 6.89
C PRO A 103 12.77 14.04 8.12
N ASN A 104 12.11 14.33 9.24
CA ASN A 104 12.76 14.76 10.48
C ASN A 104 13.09 13.60 11.42
N LEU A 105 12.79 12.36 11.04
CA LEU A 105 13.21 11.19 11.80
C LEU A 105 14.68 10.88 11.55
N ILE A 106 15.34 10.44 12.61
CA ILE A 106 16.69 9.86 12.52
C ILE A 106 16.68 8.63 11.60
N CYS A 107 17.77 8.42 10.88
CA CYS A 107 17.98 7.21 10.11
C CYS A 107 18.91 6.26 10.86
N ILE A 108 18.44 5.04 11.12
CA ILE A 108 19.15 4.04 11.91
C ILE A 108 19.94 3.14 10.96
N LYS A 109 21.27 3.20 11.02
CA LYS A 109 22.12 2.33 10.18
C LYS A 109 22.03 0.88 10.63
N ILE A 110 21.79 -0.03 9.68
CA ILE A 110 21.77 -1.47 9.87
C ILE A 110 22.74 -2.10 8.85
N PRO A 111 23.58 -3.07 9.25
CA PRO A 111 24.41 -3.80 8.30
C PRO A 111 23.55 -4.52 7.24
N ASP A 112 23.81 -4.24 5.96
CA ASP A 112 23.10 -4.92 4.88
C ASP A 112 23.51 -6.40 4.80
N SER A 113 22.59 -7.25 5.19
CA SER A 113 22.70 -8.71 5.18
C SER A 113 22.11 -9.34 3.93
N THR A 114 21.70 -8.53 2.93
CA THR A 114 21.22 -9.03 1.65
C THR A 114 22.35 -9.78 0.94
N PRO A 115 22.18 -11.08 0.60
CA PRO A 115 23.23 -11.82 -0.10
C PRO A 115 23.61 -11.12 -1.41
N GLU A 116 24.90 -10.97 -1.70
CA GLU A 116 25.37 -10.27 -2.92
C GLU A 116 24.76 -10.85 -4.20
N ILE A 117 24.50 -12.16 -4.21
CA ILE A 117 23.85 -12.84 -5.34
C ILE A 117 22.43 -12.32 -5.59
N ILE A 118 21.69 -11.95 -4.54
CA ILE A 118 20.37 -11.34 -4.64
C ILE A 118 20.54 -9.94 -5.22
N SER A 119 21.44 -9.13 -4.65
CA SER A 119 21.72 -7.77 -5.15
C SER A 119 22.14 -7.75 -6.63
N LYS A 120 22.86 -8.78 -7.08
CA LYS A 120 23.30 -8.94 -8.48
C LYS A 120 22.15 -9.21 -9.46
N TYR A 121 21.13 -9.95 -9.04
CA TYR A 121 20.05 -10.41 -9.91
C TYR A 121 18.68 -9.77 -9.63
N ALA A 122 18.57 -9.01 -8.55
CA ALA A 122 17.37 -8.28 -8.20
C ALA A 122 17.02 -7.27 -9.30
N LEU A 123 15.76 -7.30 -9.75
CA LEU A 123 15.20 -6.27 -10.62
C LEU A 123 14.95 -4.98 -9.82
N THR A 124 14.66 -3.87 -10.48
CA THR A 124 14.38 -2.58 -9.80
C THR A 124 12.93 -2.47 -9.30
N ASP A 125 12.23 -3.58 -9.10
CA ASP A 125 10.81 -3.60 -8.73
C ASP A 125 10.58 -3.85 -7.23
N GLU A 126 9.32 -3.81 -6.82
CA GLU A 126 8.87 -4.01 -5.43
C GLU A 126 9.32 -5.35 -4.82
N GLN A 127 9.72 -6.34 -5.64
CA GLN A 127 10.22 -7.62 -5.13
C GLN A 127 11.64 -7.54 -4.61
N ALA A 128 12.49 -6.74 -5.23
CA ALA A 128 13.81 -6.46 -4.68
C ALA A 128 13.74 -5.72 -3.35
N LEU A 129 12.71 -4.89 -3.19
CA LEU A 129 12.41 -4.16 -1.96
C LEU A 129 12.05 -5.12 -0.82
N LEU A 130 11.09 -6.01 -1.02
CA LEU A 130 10.72 -7.01 -0.01
C LEU A 130 11.85 -7.98 0.33
N ALA A 131 12.70 -8.34 -0.64
CA ALA A 131 13.88 -9.14 -0.37
C ALA A 131 14.82 -8.46 0.65
N LYS A 132 15.06 -7.15 0.51
CA LYS A 132 15.86 -6.38 1.48
C LYS A 132 15.23 -6.38 2.87
N VAL A 133 13.91 -6.18 2.98
CA VAL A 133 13.18 -6.25 4.25
C VAL A 133 13.38 -7.62 4.91
N ARG A 134 13.25 -8.70 4.15
CA ARG A 134 13.35 -10.08 4.62
C ARG A 134 14.76 -10.46 5.05
N TYR A 135 15.76 -10.25 4.20
CA TYR A 135 17.15 -10.67 4.49
C TYR A 135 17.77 -9.88 5.63
N ASN A 136 17.35 -8.64 5.83
CA ASN A 136 17.80 -7.80 6.94
C ASN A 136 16.96 -7.94 8.22
N ARG A 137 15.95 -8.81 8.22
CA ARG A 137 15.01 -9.01 9.35
C ARG A 137 14.44 -7.70 9.89
N LEU A 138 14.11 -6.77 8.98
CA LEU A 138 13.65 -5.45 9.39
C LEU A 138 12.30 -5.50 10.10
N ILE A 139 11.42 -6.44 9.75
CA ILE A 139 10.16 -6.67 10.48
C ILE A 139 10.44 -7.04 11.94
N ASP A 140 11.41 -7.93 12.18
CA ASP A 140 11.78 -8.38 13.52
C ASP A 140 12.32 -7.22 14.34
N ILE A 141 13.27 -6.47 13.77
CA ILE A 141 13.91 -5.31 14.41
C ILE A 141 12.88 -4.21 14.68
N PHE A 142 11.98 -3.96 13.73
CA PHE A 142 11.00 -2.89 13.82
C PHE A 142 9.91 -3.18 14.86
N LEU A 143 9.39 -4.41 14.89
CA LEU A 143 8.27 -4.79 15.76
C LEU A 143 8.70 -5.37 17.11
N GLY A 144 9.96 -5.82 17.25
CA GLY A 144 10.44 -6.55 18.41
C GLY A 144 9.85 -7.96 18.50
N ILE A 145 9.59 -8.60 17.36
CA ILE A 145 8.95 -9.92 17.24
C ILE A 145 9.85 -10.82 16.40
N THR A 146 10.05 -12.08 16.79
CA THR A 146 10.71 -13.03 15.88
C THR A 146 9.72 -13.45 14.79
N THR A 147 10.00 -13.12 13.53
CA THR A 147 9.06 -13.32 12.43
C THR A 147 9.55 -14.29 11.35
N TYR A 148 8.60 -14.87 10.63
CA TYR A 148 8.81 -15.80 9.54
C TYR A 148 7.89 -15.43 8.38
N SER A 149 8.45 -15.31 7.18
CA SER A 149 7.67 -15.13 5.95
C SER A 149 6.81 -16.37 5.73
N LEU A 150 5.49 -16.19 5.69
CA LEU A 150 4.52 -17.25 5.47
C LEU A 150 4.21 -17.39 3.98
N GLN A 151 3.93 -16.27 3.31
CA GLN A 151 3.54 -16.27 1.91
C GLN A 151 3.81 -14.92 1.24
N ASN A 152 4.31 -14.97 0.00
CA ASN A 152 4.51 -13.80 -0.87
C ASN A 152 3.42 -13.74 -1.93
N HIS A 153 3.04 -12.52 -2.35
CA HIS A 153 2.05 -12.26 -3.41
C HIS A 153 0.77 -13.07 -3.25
N LEU A 154 0.20 -13.03 -2.03
CA LEU A 154 -1.02 -13.77 -1.75
C LEU A 154 -2.18 -13.08 -2.47
N ARG A 155 -2.66 -13.73 -3.53
CA ARG A 155 -3.96 -13.44 -4.13
C ARG A 155 -5.04 -14.24 -3.44
N THR A 156 -6.03 -13.55 -2.89
CA THR A 156 -7.11 -14.21 -2.16
C THR A 156 -8.40 -13.40 -2.23
N THR A 157 -9.49 -13.97 -1.73
CA THR A 157 -10.80 -13.32 -1.67
C THR A 157 -11.18 -13.09 -0.22
N VAL A 158 -11.61 -11.88 0.09
CA VAL A 158 -12.14 -11.51 1.41
C VAL A 158 -13.65 -11.29 1.28
N PRO A 159 -14.49 -11.82 2.20
CA PRO A 159 -15.93 -11.59 2.20
C PRO A 159 -16.26 -10.10 2.12
N ASN A 160 -17.27 -9.73 1.31
CA ASN A 160 -17.76 -8.35 1.11
C ASN A 160 -16.76 -7.33 0.52
N ILE A 161 -15.49 -7.70 0.37
CA ILE A 161 -14.47 -6.89 -0.29
C ILE A 161 -14.22 -7.41 -1.70
N GLY A 162 -14.02 -8.72 -1.86
CA GLY A 162 -13.67 -9.33 -3.15
C GLY A 162 -12.21 -9.77 -3.21
N GLN A 163 -11.65 -9.85 -4.42
CA GLN A 163 -10.28 -10.32 -4.64
C GLN A 163 -9.27 -9.22 -4.29
N ILE A 164 -8.30 -9.56 -3.44
CA ILE A 164 -7.21 -8.69 -3.02
C ILE A 164 -5.86 -9.35 -3.32
N GLU A 165 -4.81 -8.55 -3.23
CA GLU A 165 -3.42 -8.98 -3.34
C GLU A 165 -2.64 -8.35 -2.18
N ILE A 166 -1.98 -9.22 -1.41
CA ILE A 166 -1.11 -8.85 -0.30
C ILE A 166 0.32 -9.17 -0.72
N ASP A 167 1.21 -8.20 -0.61
CA ASP A 167 2.59 -8.34 -1.12
C ASP A 167 3.36 -9.42 -0.34
N GLU A 168 3.28 -9.41 0.99
CA GLU A 168 3.84 -10.46 1.85
C GLU A 168 3.07 -10.59 3.17
N ILE A 169 2.96 -11.81 3.69
CA ILE A 169 2.44 -12.10 5.04
C ILE A 169 3.54 -12.76 5.85
N TYR A 170 3.77 -12.25 7.05
CA TYR A 170 4.59 -12.90 8.06
C TYR A 170 3.72 -13.41 9.20
N VAL A 171 4.21 -14.44 9.90
CA VAL A 171 3.74 -14.83 11.23
C VAL A 171 4.88 -14.69 12.21
N GLY A 172 4.58 -14.40 13.47
CA GLY A 172 5.62 -14.18 14.46
C GLY A 172 5.20 -14.46 15.88
N VAL A 173 6.20 -14.56 16.76
CA VAL A 173 6.04 -14.78 18.19
C VAL A 173 6.92 -13.79 18.96
N ASN A 174 6.38 -13.19 20.01
CA ASN A 174 7.14 -12.32 20.90
C ASN A 174 7.68 -13.09 22.13
N GLN A 175 8.42 -12.40 23.00
CA GLN A 175 8.97 -12.98 24.22
C GLN A 175 7.94 -13.56 25.21
N ASN A 176 6.67 -13.15 25.10
CA ASN A 176 5.57 -13.61 25.95
C ASN A 176 4.80 -14.79 25.33
N GLY A 177 5.21 -15.28 24.16
CA GLY A 177 4.50 -16.34 23.43
C GLY A 177 3.25 -15.87 22.68
N ALA A 178 2.94 -14.56 22.68
CA ALA A 178 1.84 -14.02 21.88
C ALA A 178 2.16 -14.19 20.39
N GLN A 179 1.15 -14.59 19.61
CA GLN A 179 1.30 -14.90 18.20
C GLN A 179 0.69 -13.80 17.32
N TYR A 180 1.36 -13.52 16.21
CA TYR A 180 1.06 -12.39 15.36
C TYR A 180 0.93 -12.80 13.90
N VAL A 181 0.07 -12.09 13.18
CA VAL A 181 0.06 -12.03 11.72
C VAL A 181 0.41 -10.60 11.28
N ILE A 182 1.32 -10.48 10.33
CA ILE A 182 1.87 -9.19 9.88
C ILE A 182 1.71 -9.14 8.37
N PRO A 183 0.61 -8.56 7.85
CA PRO A 183 0.56 -8.21 6.45
C PRO A 183 1.53 -7.07 6.18
N VAL A 184 2.38 -7.23 5.17
CA VAL A 184 3.40 -6.28 4.77
C VAL A 184 3.11 -5.76 3.37
N GLN A 185 3.13 -4.44 3.24
CA GLN A 185 3.07 -3.76 1.95
C GLN A 185 4.39 -3.05 1.66
N ALA A 186 4.85 -3.11 0.42
CA ALA A 186 6.06 -2.40 -0.01
C ALA A 186 5.74 -1.48 -1.18
N LYS A 187 6.18 -0.23 -1.08
CA LYS A 187 6.12 0.74 -2.18
C LYS A 187 7.50 1.29 -2.50
N GLY A 188 7.77 1.43 -3.79
CA GLY A 188 9.00 2.04 -4.29
C GLY A 188 8.84 3.51 -4.64
N GLY A 189 9.87 4.31 -4.38
CA GLY A 189 9.98 5.68 -4.91
C GLY A 189 8.89 6.63 -4.41
N SER A 190 8.20 7.28 -5.35
CA SER A 190 7.16 8.30 -5.06
C SER A 190 5.75 7.72 -4.87
N ASP A 191 5.58 6.39 -4.95
CA ASP A 191 4.28 5.76 -4.77
C ASP A 191 3.83 5.95 -3.30
N GLN A 192 2.58 6.36 -3.12
CA GLN A 192 2.02 6.62 -1.79
C GLN A 192 1.54 5.33 -1.13
N LEU A 193 1.70 5.23 0.19
CA LEU A 193 1.13 4.14 0.97
C LEU A 193 -0.40 4.30 1.00
N GLY A 194 -1.09 3.33 0.40
CA GLY A 194 -2.54 3.38 0.20
C GLY A 194 -3.32 2.88 1.42
N VAL A 195 -3.97 3.80 2.14
CA VAL A 195 -4.86 3.51 3.30
C VAL A 195 -5.89 2.41 2.98
N VAL A 196 -6.46 2.42 1.78
CA VAL A 196 -7.45 1.42 1.34
C VAL A 196 -6.84 0.02 1.29
N GLN A 197 -5.60 -0.12 0.84
CA GLN A 197 -4.94 -1.42 0.73
C GLN A 197 -4.62 -1.97 2.13
N THR A 198 -4.13 -1.13 3.04
CA THR A 198 -3.91 -1.54 4.43
C THR A 198 -5.20 -2.07 5.09
N LYS A 199 -6.34 -1.41 4.88
CA LYS A 199 -7.65 -1.89 5.39
C LYS A 199 -8.04 -3.26 4.83
N GLN A 200 -7.77 -3.49 3.55
CA GLN A 200 -8.04 -4.77 2.89
C GLN A 200 -7.18 -5.89 3.48
N ASP A 201 -5.91 -5.62 3.69
CA ASP A 201 -4.96 -6.57 4.26
C ASP A 201 -5.31 -6.93 5.70
N ILE A 202 -5.64 -5.94 6.54
CA ILE A 202 -6.15 -6.15 7.90
C ILE A 202 -7.40 -7.03 7.87
N SER A 203 -8.37 -6.70 7.02
CA SER A 203 -9.62 -7.48 6.91
C SER A 203 -9.37 -8.93 6.50
N CYS A 204 -8.42 -9.15 5.58
CA CYS A 204 -7.99 -10.48 5.19
C CYS A 204 -7.35 -11.24 6.34
N CYS A 205 -6.43 -10.61 7.06
CA CYS A 205 -5.71 -11.24 8.16
C CYS A 205 -6.66 -11.62 9.30
N ILE A 206 -7.58 -10.73 9.69
CA ILE A 206 -8.60 -11.02 10.71
C ILE A 206 -9.50 -12.18 10.27
N THR A 207 -9.87 -12.24 8.98
CA THR A 207 -10.73 -13.32 8.46
C THR A 207 -10.02 -14.67 8.43
N LYS A 208 -8.75 -14.70 8.01
CA LYS A 208 -7.99 -15.95 7.81
C LYS A 208 -7.28 -16.46 9.06
N PHE A 209 -6.90 -15.55 9.95
CA PHE A 209 -6.11 -15.82 11.15
C PHE A 209 -6.79 -15.18 12.38
N PRO A 210 -8.02 -15.59 12.72
CA PRO A 210 -8.82 -14.92 13.75
C PRO A 210 -8.20 -14.97 15.16
N ASP A 211 -7.35 -15.96 15.42
CA ASP A 211 -6.68 -16.13 16.72
C ASP A 211 -5.34 -15.35 16.82
N LEU A 212 -4.85 -14.77 15.73
CA LEU A 212 -3.58 -14.06 15.69
C LEU A 212 -3.78 -12.54 15.83
N ILE A 213 -2.85 -11.89 16.54
CA ILE A 213 -2.84 -10.43 16.66
C ILE A 213 -2.34 -9.85 15.34
N CYS A 214 -3.19 -9.08 14.64
CA CYS A 214 -2.84 -8.44 13.38
C CYS A 214 -2.04 -7.15 13.62
N ARG A 215 -0.77 -7.10 13.17
CA ARG A 215 0.08 -5.90 13.19
C ARG A 215 0.50 -5.54 11.77
N PRO A 216 -0.29 -4.74 11.03
CA PRO A 216 0.01 -4.40 9.65
C PRO A 216 1.24 -3.49 9.56
N VAL A 217 2.11 -3.77 8.58
CA VAL A 217 3.32 -2.99 8.33
C VAL A 217 3.34 -2.49 6.89
N SER A 218 3.71 -1.24 6.72
CA SER A 218 4.02 -0.67 5.40
C SER A 218 5.48 -0.27 5.34
N THR A 219 6.09 -0.47 4.18
CA THR A 219 7.48 -0.11 3.91
C THR A 219 7.55 0.77 2.67
N GLN A 220 8.35 1.84 2.75
CA GLN A 220 8.60 2.73 1.63
C GLN A 220 10.10 2.93 1.45
N PHE A 221 10.54 2.69 0.22
CA PHE A 221 11.94 2.80 -0.14
C PHE A 221 12.26 4.22 -0.61
N MET A 222 13.17 4.84 0.12
CA MET A 222 13.64 6.21 -0.09
C MET A 222 15.01 6.18 -0.78
N GLN A 223 15.61 7.35 -0.97
CA GLN A 223 16.97 7.47 -1.50
C GLN A 223 18.00 6.89 -0.52
N ASP A 224 19.24 6.70 -0.97
CA ASP A 224 20.38 6.32 -0.13
C ASP A 224 20.21 5.02 0.68
N ASN A 225 19.50 4.03 0.11
CA ASN A 225 19.16 2.75 0.75
C ASN A 225 18.39 2.90 2.08
N VAL A 226 17.64 3.99 2.22
CA VAL A 226 16.76 4.20 3.37
C VAL A 226 15.41 3.52 3.13
N ILE A 227 14.93 2.83 4.16
CA ILE A 227 13.63 2.16 4.19
C ILE A 227 12.84 2.75 5.36
N ALA A 228 11.80 3.52 5.05
CA ALA A 228 10.82 3.96 6.03
C ALA A 228 9.85 2.82 6.32
N MET A 229 9.63 2.52 7.59
CA MET A 229 8.70 1.48 8.04
C MET A 229 7.66 2.07 8.97
N PHE A 230 6.41 1.68 8.74
CA PHE A 230 5.24 2.12 9.48
C PHE A 230 4.53 0.91 10.07
N GLU A 231 4.26 0.95 11.36
CA GLU A 231 3.25 0.12 11.98
C GLU A 231 1.94 0.89 11.93
N LEU A 232 0.92 0.24 11.38
CA LEU A 232 -0.37 0.86 11.17
C LEU A 232 -1.42 0.21 12.06
N THR A 233 -2.50 0.94 12.33
CA THR A 233 -3.69 0.40 12.99
C THR A 233 -4.95 0.97 12.35
N LEU A 234 -6.06 0.25 12.47
CA LEU A 234 -7.39 0.74 12.13
C LEU A 234 -8.05 1.25 13.41
N GLU A 235 -8.24 2.56 13.51
CA GLU A 235 -8.91 3.23 14.64
C GLU A 235 -9.98 4.16 14.07
N ASP A 236 -11.22 4.06 14.56
CA ASP A 236 -12.38 4.83 14.10
C ASP A 236 -12.54 4.83 12.57
N GLU A 237 -12.44 3.64 11.95
CA GLU A 237 -12.48 3.46 10.49
C GLU A 237 -11.36 4.19 9.72
N GLN A 238 -10.31 4.66 10.39
CA GLN A 238 -9.18 5.36 9.79
C GLN A 238 -7.87 4.62 10.06
N ILE A 239 -6.99 4.59 9.06
CA ILE A 239 -5.64 4.07 9.27
C ILE A 239 -4.82 5.13 10.00
N ARG A 240 -4.22 4.74 11.12
CA ARG A 240 -3.33 5.57 11.94
C ARG A 240 -1.94 4.95 11.99
N ILE A 241 -0.94 5.79 12.20
CA ILE A 241 0.45 5.37 12.41
C ILE A 241 0.65 5.14 13.91
N VAL A 242 0.96 3.90 14.28
CA VAL A 242 1.35 3.54 15.65
C VAL A 242 2.82 3.88 15.88
N LYS A 243 3.65 3.57 14.89
CA LYS A 243 5.10 3.73 14.95
C LYS A 243 5.66 3.98 13.56
N GLU A 244 6.66 4.84 13.48
CA GLU A 244 7.48 5.07 12.28
C GLU A 244 8.96 5.01 12.65
N LYS A 245 9.77 4.29 11.85
CA LYS A 245 11.23 4.25 11.94
C LYS A 245 11.83 4.19 10.56
N HIS A 246 13.00 4.81 10.38
CA HIS A 246 13.75 4.78 9.12
C HIS A 246 15.05 4.02 9.33
N TYR A 247 15.32 3.06 8.45
CA TYR A 247 16.52 2.23 8.49
C TYR A 247 17.35 2.45 7.24
N GLN A 248 18.66 2.68 7.41
CA GLN A 248 19.61 2.76 6.30
C GLN A 248 20.41 1.48 6.22
N LEU A 249 20.33 0.77 5.10
CA LEU A 249 21.17 -0.40 4.85
C LEU A 249 22.56 0.06 4.40
N VAL A 250 23.59 -0.29 5.19
CA VAL A 250 24.98 0.14 4.98
C VAL A 250 25.95 -1.04 5.11
N LEU A 251 27.20 -0.88 4.66
CA LEU A 251 28.24 -1.85 4.98
C LEU A 251 28.59 -1.75 6.47
N SER A 252 28.98 -2.86 7.09
CA SER A 252 29.31 -2.88 8.53
C SER A 252 30.39 -1.87 8.93
N LYS A 253 31.33 -1.56 8.01
CA LYS A 253 32.40 -0.57 8.24
C LYS A 253 31.90 0.88 8.28
N ASP A 254 30.70 1.16 7.78
CA ASP A 254 30.12 2.50 7.70
C ASP A 254 29.25 2.83 8.93
N ILE A 255 29.13 1.86 9.86
CA ILE A 255 28.57 2.06 11.20
C ILE A 255 29.73 2.39 12.13
N LEU A 256 29.82 3.66 12.51
CA LEU A 256 30.88 4.20 13.31
C LEU A 256 30.58 4.04 14.80
N ARG A 257 31.60 4.23 15.63
CA ARG A 257 31.45 4.17 17.09
C ARG A 257 30.47 5.24 17.59
N GLU A 258 30.52 6.42 16.99
CA GLU A 258 29.65 7.55 17.30
C GLU A 258 28.18 7.23 17.01
N ASP A 259 27.90 6.48 15.94
CA ASP A 259 26.54 6.01 15.64
C ASP A 259 26.04 5.10 16.79
N LEU A 260 26.85 4.14 17.22
CA LEU A 260 26.50 3.21 18.30
C LEU A 260 26.33 3.90 19.66
N GLU A 261 27.14 4.91 19.94
CA GLU A 261 27.03 5.71 21.17
C GLU A 261 25.73 6.54 21.17
N GLN A 262 25.31 7.08 20.02
CA GLN A 262 24.02 7.76 19.89
C GLN A 262 22.84 6.81 20.07
N TYR A 263 22.88 5.61 19.48
CA TYR A 263 21.77 4.66 19.55
C TYR A 263 21.44 4.22 20.98
N LYS A 264 22.46 4.09 21.85
CA LYS A 264 22.26 3.76 23.28
C LYS A 264 21.48 4.81 24.06
N ILE A 265 21.46 6.06 23.60
CA ILE A 265 20.71 7.14 24.25
C ILE A 265 19.21 7.01 23.94
N TRP A 266 18.86 6.31 22.86
CA TRP A 266 17.49 6.18 22.34
C TRP A 266 16.82 4.84 22.65
N GLU A 267 17.51 3.95 23.36
CA GLU A 267 16.98 2.69 23.91
C GLU A 267 16.16 2.95 25.17
#